data_AF-A0A9Q1KQZ1-F1
#
_entry.id   AF-A0A9Q1KQZ1-F1
#
_cell.length_a   1.000
_cell.length_b   1.000
_cell.length_c   1.000
_cell.angle_alpha   90.00
_cell.angle_beta   90.00
_cell.angle_gamma   90.00
#
_symmetry.space_group_name_H-M   'P 1'
#
loop_
_entity.id
_entity.type
_entity.pdbx_description
1 polymer ?
#
loop_
_entity_poly.entity_id
_entity_poly.type
_entity_poly.pdbx_seq_one_letter_code
_entity_poly.pdbx_strand_id
1 'polypeptide(L)'
;MFRPKSEGDDRGAKRRTLINEGPKAMSYMKGDLLTKTRNLVKGLAKTEPLWLKAMEKAPPVVFPRSDGKVKQIALPEDAYIKKFFQKYPEAKHEDAIKINSFNPVPARIFALRVLDLKEQGVSEEEAMAVADMEYRAEKKAKKQAYKRLKQIAKLQGKKPPPNPYPSAIKEIQAEERPYVRERFFNPEILAIVKKMKEDRAARMQERFGGGVGGGGF
;
A
#
# COMPACT_ATOMS: atom_id res chain seq x y z
N MET A 1 -72.09 -33.94 35.34
CA MET A 1 -71.34 -35.13 34.88
C MET A 1 -69.89 -34.70 34.68
N PHE A 2 -69.03 -35.07 35.62
CA PHE A 2 -67.99 -36.12 35.48
C PHE A 2 -66.80 -35.70 34.59
N ARG A 3 -65.66 -35.44 35.26
CA ARG A 3 -64.30 -35.39 34.67
C ARG A 3 -63.94 -36.75 34.07
N PRO A 4 -62.98 -36.79 33.13
CA PRO A 4 -61.72 -37.42 33.51
C PRO A 4 -60.46 -36.64 33.10
N LYS A 5 -59.37 -37.01 33.78
CA LYS A 5 -57.97 -36.61 33.55
C LYS A 5 -57.39 -37.38 32.35
N SER A 6 -56.43 -36.79 31.66
CA SER A 6 -55.29 -37.49 31.02
C SER A 6 -54.06 -36.63 31.31
N GLU A 7 -53.25 -36.93 32.32
CA GLU A 7 -52.12 -37.89 32.30
C GLU A 7 -51.21 -37.72 31.09
N GLY A 8 -49.93 -37.48 31.41
CA GLY A 8 -48.91 -37.00 30.49
C GLY A 8 -48.29 -38.09 29.64
N ASP A 9 -47.48 -37.63 28.68
CA ASP A 9 -46.51 -38.50 28.03
C ASP A 9 -45.21 -37.72 27.77
N ASP A 10 -44.21 -38.12 28.54
CA ASP A 10 -42.81 -37.71 28.53
C ASP A 10 -42.13 -38.36 27.32
N ARG A 11 -41.93 -37.65 26.22
CA ARG A 11 -41.01 -38.11 25.16
C ARG A 11 -40.12 -36.98 24.67
N GLY A 12 -38.99 -36.85 25.37
CA GLY A 12 -37.85 -36.04 25.00
C GLY A 12 -37.32 -36.39 23.61
N ALA A 13 -37.52 -35.47 22.66
CA ALA A 13 -36.80 -35.45 21.41
C ALA A 13 -35.45 -34.74 21.62
N LYS A 14 -34.44 -35.51 22.04
CA LYS A 14 -33.02 -35.14 22.00
C LYS A 14 -32.62 -34.81 20.55
N ARG A 15 -32.75 -33.55 20.12
CA ARG A 15 -32.00 -33.05 18.95
C ARG A 15 -30.56 -32.82 19.40
N ARG A 16 -29.75 -33.89 19.37
CA ARG A 16 -28.29 -33.77 19.38
C ARG A 16 -27.89 -33.04 18.10
N THR A 17 -27.73 -31.73 18.20
CA THR A 17 -26.88 -31.01 17.25
C THR A 17 -25.47 -31.55 17.46
N LEU A 18 -25.00 -32.36 16.53
CA LEU A 18 -23.59 -32.71 16.41
C LEU A 18 -22.84 -31.41 16.13
N ILE A 19 -22.39 -30.77 17.20
CA ILE A 19 -21.40 -29.71 17.13
C ILE A 19 -20.16 -30.41 16.60
N ASN A 20 -19.81 -30.11 15.34
CA ASN A 20 -18.55 -30.50 14.75
C ASN A 20 -17.42 -30.02 15.67
N GLU A 21 -16.93 -30.91 16.52
CA GLU A 21 -15.64 -30.75 17.19
C GLU A 21 -14.60 -30.73 16.08
N GLY A 22 -14.21 -29.52 15.65
CA GLY A 22 -13.00 -29.33 14.87
C GLY A 22 -11.81 -30.01 15.55
N PRO A 23 -10.76 -30.37 14.81
CA PRO A 23 -9.64 -31.15 15.34
C PRO A 23 -9.13 -30.52 16.63
N LYS A 24 -9.18 -31.28 17.74
CA LYS A 24 -8.65 -30.88 19.05
C LYS A 24 -7.19 -30.49 18.88
N ALA A 25 -6.92 -29.19 18.77
CA ALA A 25 -5.57 -28.65 18.83
C ALA A 25 -4.89 -29.17 20.11
N MET A 26 -3.69 -29.74 19.94
CA MET A 26 -2.88 -30.40 20.97
C MET A 26 -2.88 -29.60 22.29
N SER A 27 -3.47 -30.19 23.33
CA SER A 27 -3.68 -29.57 24.65
C SER A 27 -2.39 -29.16 25.37
N TYR A 28 -1.24 -29.73 25.00
CA TYR A 28 0.08 -29.35 25.51
C TYR A 28 0.41 -27.86 25.30
N MET A 29 -0.24 -27.21 24.32
CA MET A 29 -0.07 -25.78 24.02
C MET A 29 -1.04 -24.86 24.79
N LYS A 30 -2.01 -25.39 25.55
CA LYS A 30 -2.94 -24.56 26.34
C LYS A 30 -2.38 -24.27 27.73
N GLY A 31 -2.35 -23.00 28.15
CA GLY A 31 -1.84 -22.52 29.46
C GLY A 31 -0.55 -21.71 29.37
N ASP A 32 -0.33 -20.81 30.34
CA ASP A 32 0.81 -19.90 30.42
C ASP A 32 2.12 -20.64 30.73
N LEU A 33 3.21 -20.26 30.05
CA LEU A 33 4.54 -20.86 30.19
C LEU A 33 5.02 -20.81 31.65
N LEU A 34 4.86 -19.67 32.31
CA LEU A 34 5.30 -19.45 33.69
C LEU A 34 4.56 -20.37 34.67
N THR A 35 3.25 -20.55 34.48
CA THR A 35 2.48 -21.50 35.30
C THR A 35 2.90 -22.95 35.07
N LYS A 36 3.23 -23.32 33.83
CA LYS A 36 3.66 -24.69 33.48
C LYS A 36 5.04 -25.03 34.03
N THR A 37 6.02 -24.16 33.84
CA THR A 37 7.39 -24.42 34.32
C THR A 37 7.46 -24.42 35.84
N ARG A 38 6.70 -23.56 36.52
CA ARG A 38 6.52 -23.61 37.97
C ARG A 38 6.02 -24.98 38.43
N ASN A 39 5.01 -25.54 37.77
CA ASN A 39 4.45 -26.84 38.15
C ASN A 39 5.44 -27.99 37.91
N LEU A 40 6.25 -27.94 36.84
CA LEU A 40 7.27 -28.95 36.56
C LEU A 40 8.46 -28.91 37.52
N VAL A 41 8.91 -27.71 37.91
CA VAL A 41 9.97 -27.54 38.90
C VAL A 41 9.49 -27.97 40.29
N LYS A 42 8.26 -27.59 40.67
CA LYS A 42 7.63 -28.04 41.94
C LYS A 42 7.43 -29.56 42.00
N GLY A 43 7.08 -30.19 40.88
CA GLY A 43 6.94 -31.64 40.78
C GLY A 43 8.26 -32.40 40.65
N LEU A 44 9.42 -31.73 40.82
CA LEU A 44 10.77 -32.30 40.67
C LEU A 44 11.02 -32.98 39.31
N ALA A 45 10.19 -32.69 38.31
CA ALA A 45 10.27 -33.29 36.98
C ALA A 45 11.37 -32.62 36.13
N LYS A 46 11.74 -31.38 36.46
CA LYS A 46 12.81 -30.61 35.81
C LYS A 46 13.57 -29.77 36.82
N THR A 47 14.86 -29.52 36.54
CA THR A 47 15.67 -28.55 37.30
C THR A 47 15.15 -27.12 37.09
N GLU A 48 15.33 -26.27 38.11
CA GLU A 48 14.92 -24.87 38.04
C GLU A 48 15.71 -24.13 36.95
N PRO A 49 15.05 -23.60 35.91
CA PRO A 49 15.75 -22.86 34.88
C PRO A 49 16.10 -21.45 35.39
N LEU A 50 17.28 -20.94 35.00
CA LEU A 50 17.81 -19.65 35.47
C LEU A 50 16.86 -18.46 35.23
N TRP A 51 16.04 -18.53 34.18
CA TRP A 51 15.09 -17.47 33.83
C TRP A 51 13.80 -17.46 34.67
N LEU A 52 13.50 -18.52 35.43
CA LEU A 52 12.24 -18.62 36.18
C LEU A 52 12.12 -17.52 37.23
N LYS A 53 13.16 -17.32 38.05
CA LYS A 53 13.19 -16.28 39.10
C LYS A 53 13.02 -14.87 38.52
N ALA A 54 13.64 -14.60 37.37
CA ALA A 54 13.51 -13.32 36.68
C ALA A 54 12.08 -13.10 36.16
N MET A 55 11.48 -14.13 35.57
CA MET A 55 10.13 -14.06 35.00
C MET A 55 9.04 -14.03 36.07
N GLU A 56 9.24 -14.63 37.25
CA GLU A 56 8.33 -14.50 38.40
C GLU A 56 8.40 -13.11 39.03
N LYS A 57 9.59 -12.50 39.05
CA LYS A 57 9.78 -11.12 39.54
C LYS A 57 9.17 -10.09 38.59
N ALA A 58 9.24 -10.34 37.28
CA ALA A 58 8.72 -9.46 36.25
C ALA A 58 7.95 -10.27 35.19
N PRO A 59 6.70 -10.68 35.47
CA PRO A 59 5.88 -11.38 34.50
C PRO A 59 5.57 -10.48 33.30
N PRO A 60 5.35 -11.05 32.10
CA PRO A 60 4.95 -10.26 30.94
C PRO A 60 3.62 -9.56 31.20
N VAL A 61 3.49 -8.32 30.72
CA VAL A 61 2.26 -7.53 30.85
C VAL A 61 1.13 -8.22 30.10
N VAL A 62 0.00 -8.44 30.79
CA VAL A 62 -1.22 -8.99 30.20
C VAL A 62 -2.15 -7.86 29.84
N PHE A 63 -2.38 -7.65 28.54
CA PHE A 63 -3.41 -6.73 28.07
C PHE A 63 -4.79 -7.40 28.13
N PRO A 64 -5.86 -6.64 28.44
CA PRO A 64 -7.22 -7.18 28.34
C PRO A 64 -7.45 -7.70 26.93
N ARG A 65 -7.93 -8.94 26.81
CA ARG A 65 -8.22 -9.54 25.50
C ARG A 65 -9.39 -8.76 24.88
N SER A 66 -9.13 -8.05 23.81
CA SER A 66 -10.19 -7.44 23.02
C SER A 66 -10.80 -8.52 22.11
N ASP A 67 -12.02 -8.95 22.42
CA ASP A 67 -12.78 -9.90 21.58
C ASP A 67 -13.33 -9.26 20.29
N GLY A 68 -13.05 -7.98 20.07
CA GLY A 68 -13.60 -7.17 18.99
C GLY A 68 -12.63 -6.92 17.83
N LYS A 69 -13.20 -6.49 16.69
CA LYS A 69 -12.43 -5.99 15.53
C LYS A 69 -11.66 -4.73 15.91
N VAL A 70 -10.39 -4.64 15.48
CA VAL A 70 -9.57 -3.43 15.64
C VAL A 70 -10.25 -2.26 14.92
N LYS A 71 -10.46 -1.15 15.62
CA LYS A 71 -11.07 0.06 15.04
C LYS A 71 -10.06 0.74 14.12
N GLN A 72 -10.53 1.19 12.95
CA GLN A 72 -9.70 1.99 12.05
C GLN A 72 -9.46 3.37 12.67
N ILE A 73 -8.20 3.78 12.77
CA ILE A 73 -7.83 5.13 13.19
C ILE A 73 -8.06 6.06 11.98
N ALA A 74 -8.81 7.14 12.19
CA ALA A 74 -9.04 8.19 11.20
C ALA A 74 -8.74 9.54 11.84
N LEU A 75 -8.07 10.40 11.09
CA LEU A 75 -7.72 11.75 11.51
C LEU A 75 -8.64 12.78 10.84
N PRO A 76 -8.91 13.94 11.48
CA PRO A 76 -9.77 14.97 10.89
C PRO A 76 -9.20 15.53 9.57
N GLU A 77 -7.88 15.55 9.41
CA GLU A 77 -7.23 15.98 8.16
C GLU A 77 -7.44 15.01 6.97
N ASP A 78 -7.77 13.74 7.21
CA ASP A 78 -7.79 12.69 6.18
C ASP A 78 -8.77 13.00 5.05
N ALA A 79 -9.88 13.68 5.35
CA ALA A 79 -10.87 14.08 4.36
C ALA A 79 -10.28 15.08 3.35
N TYR A 80 -9.50 16.04 3.83
CA TYR A 80 -8.90 17.09 3.00
C TYR A 80 -7.67 16.59 2.25
N ILE A 81 -6.91 15.67 2.83
CA ILE A 81 -5.81 14.97 2.13
C ILE A 81 -6.34 14.23 0.90
N LYS A 82 -7.49 13.54 1.02
CA LYS A 82 -8.15 12.88 -0.12
C LYS A 82 -8.56 13.88 -1.20
N LYS A 83 -9.20 15.00 -0.81
CA LYS A 83 -9.58 16.08 -1.74
C LYS A 83 -8.35 16.68 -2.45
N PHE A 84 -7.26 16.87 -1.73
CA PHE A 84 -5.99 17.36 -2.28
C PHE A 84 -5.45 16.43 -3.37
N PHE A 85 -5.38 15.12 -3.12
CA PHE A 85 -4.89 14.16 -4.11
C PHE A 85 -5.84 13.94 -5.29
N GLN A 86 -7.14 14.21 -5.12
CA GLN A 86 -8.09 14.26 -6.25
C GLN A 86 -7.78 15.44 -7.17
N LYS A 87 -7.39 16.59 -6.60
CA LYS A 87 -7.04 17.80 -7.35
C LYS A 87 -5.63 17.75 -7.96
N TYR A 88 -4.68 17.17 -7.24
CA TYR A 88 -3.26 17.07 -7.62
C TYR A 88 -2.79 15.61 -7.59
N PRO A 89 -3.14 14.80 -8.61
CA PRO A 89 -2.70 13.41 -8.66
C PRO A 89 -1.18 13.27 -8.76
N GLU A 90 -0.49 14.24 -9.39
CA GLU A 90 0.96 14.25 -9.56
C GLU A 90 1.73 14.41 -8.23
N ALA A 91 1.09 15.03 -7.22
CA ALA A 91 1.71 15.27 -5.91
C ALA A 91 2.07 13.97 -5.17
N LYS A 92 1.44 12.84 -5.51
CA LYS A 92 1.77 11.52 -4.95
C LYS A 92 3.22 11.11 -5.26
N HIS A 93 3.73 11.51 -6.41
CA HIS A 93 5.09 11.18 -6.86
C HIS A 93 6.08 12.29 -6.51
N GLU A 94 5.66 13.55 -6.66
CA GLU A 94 6.51 14.71 -6.39
C GLU A 94 6.87 14.84 -4.89
N ASP A 95 5.91 14.60 -4.00
CA ASP A 95 6.05 14.82 -2.56
C ASP A 95 6.02 13.51 -1.78
N ALA A 96 6.95 12.60 -2.08
CA ALA A 96 7.05 11.31 -1.41
C ALA A 96 7.20 11.45 0.12
N ILE A 97 6.53 10.56 0.88
CA ILE A 97 6.58 10.53 2.34
C ILE A 97 7.98 10.11 2.79
N LYS A 98 8.74 11.07 3.30
CA LYS A 98 10.05 10.82 3.91
C LYS A 98 9.84 10.51 5.39
N ILE A 99 9.93 9.24 5.76
CA ILE A 99 9.73 8.77 7.16
C ILE A 99 10.66 9.51 8.14
N ASN A 100 11.86 9.87 7.68
CA ASN A 100 12.89 10.49 8.52
C ASN A 100 12.84 12.03 8.53
N SER A 101 11.93 12.67 7.79
CA SER A 101 11.84 14.14 7.79
C SER A 101 10.81 14.61 8.81
N PHE A 102 11.18 15.61 9.60
CA PHE A 102 10.26 16.30 10.52
C PHE A 102 9.21 17.14 9.80
N ASN A 103 9.45 17.49 8.53
CA ASN A 103 8.55 18.33 7.76
C ASN A 103 7.38 17.50 7.22
N PRO A 104 6.12 17.91 7.50
CA PRO A 104 4.96 17.24 6.94
C PRO A 104 4.93 17.37 5.41
N VAL A 105 4.30 16.38 4.77
CA VAL A 105 4.06 16.36 3.33
C VAL A 105 3.12 17.52 2.96
N PRO A 106 3.26 18.17 1.79
CA PRO A 106 2.40 19.29 1.37
C PRO A 106 0.91 18.99 1.44
N ALA A 107 0.48 17.76 1.15
CA ALA A 107 -0.92 17.34 1.31
C ALA A 107 -1.41 17.48 2.76
N ARG A 108 -0.55 17.16 3.74
CA ARG A 108 -0.86 17.32 5.17
C ARG A 108 -0.82 18.78 5.58
N ILE A 109 0.13 19.58 5.09
CA ILE A 109 0.19 21.03 5.34
C ILE A 109 -1.10 21.70 4.85
N PHE A 110 -1.54 21.37 3.63
CA PHE A 110 -2.80 21.84 3.08
C PHE A 110 -3.98 21.49 3.98
N ALA A 111 -4.08 20.23 4.42
CA ALA A 111 -5.20 19.79 5.24
C ALA A 111 -5.21 20.44 6.64
N LEU A 112 -4.05 20.57 7.29
CA LEU A 112 -3.92 21.29 8.55
C LEU A 112 -4.30 22.75 8.40
N ARG A 113 -3.85 23.40 7.32
CA ARG A 113 -4.20 24.79 7.05
C ARG A 113 -5.70 25.02 6.90
N VAL A 114 -6.40 24.09 6.24
CA VAL A 114 -7.87 24.14 6.12
C VAL A 114 -8.54 24.01 7.49
N LEU A 115 -8.03 23.11 8.33
CA LEU A 115 -8.55 22.95 9.70
C LEU A 115 -8.31 24.21 10.54
N ASP A 116 -7.11 24.80 10.49
CA ASP A 116 -6.77 26.03 11.22
C ASP A 116 -7.70 27.19 10.83
N LEU A 117 -7.97 27.36 9.53
CA LEU A 117 -8.87 28.41 9.04
C LEU A 117 -10.33 28.15 9.44
N LYS A 118 -10.75 26.89 9.48
CA LYS A 118 -12.07 26.50 9.94
C LYS A 118 -12.25 26.74 11.44
N GLU A 119 -11.20 26.51 12.25
CA GLU A 119 -11.19 26.87 13.67
C GLU A 119 -11.33 28.38 13.89
N GLN A 120 -10.84 29.19 12.95
CA GLN A 120 -11.02 30.66 12.95
C GLN A 120 -12.41 31.11 12.47
N GLY A 121 -13.29 30.18 12.08
CA GLY A 121 -14.66 30.46 11.64
C GLY A 121 -14.82 30.75 10.14
N VAL A 122 -13.78 30.50 9.32
CA VAL A 122 -13.87 30.61 7.86
C VAL A 122 -14.68 29.45 7.28
N SER A 123 -15.44 29.70 6.21
CA SER A 123 -16.17 28.64 5.52
C SER A 123 -15.21 27.60 4.92
N GLU A 124 -15.66 26.34 4.80
CA GLU A 124 -14.80 25.25 4.32
C GLU A 124 -14.27 25.50 2.90
N GLU A 125 -15.11 26.07 2.02
CA GLU A 125 -14.75 26.34 0.63
C GLU A 125 -13.70 27.43 0.51
N GLU A 126 -13.86 28.52 1.25
CA GLU A 126 -12.88 29.61 1.31
C GLU A 126 -11.57 29.14 1.95
N ALA A 127 -11.64 28.36 3.02
CA ALA A 127 -10.47 27.78 3.68
C ALA A 127 -9.67 26.88 2.70
N MET A 128 -10.35 26.03 1.94
CA MET A 128 -9.72 25.22 0.89
C MET A 128 -9.12 26.07 -0.22
N ALA A 129 -9.77 27.17 -0.62
CA ALA A 129 -9.26 28.06 -1.66
C ALA A 129 -8.00 28.80 -1.21
N VAL A 130 -7.95 29.26 0.04
CA VAL A 130 -6.76 29.91 0.63
C VAL A 130 -5.61 28.92 0.73
N ALA A 131 -5.85 27.73 1.29
CA ALA A 131 -4.81 26.70 1.38
C ALA A 131 -4.28 26.28 -0.02
N ASP A 132 -5.15 26.26 -1.03
CA ASP A 132 -4.76 25.95 -2.41
C ASP A 132 -3.90 27.04 -3.04
N MET A 133 -4.22 28.30 -2.75
CA MET A 133 -3.43 29.45 -3.16
C MET A 133 -2.03 29.41 -2.55
N GLU A 134 -1.93 29.13 -1.26
CA GLU A 134 -0.66 28.97 -0.52
C GLU A 134 0.19 27.85 -1.14
N TYR A 135 -0.39 26.66 -1.35
CA TYR A 135 0.30 25.55 -1.99
C TYR A 135 0.83 25.89 -3.40
N ARG A 136 0.01 26.54 -4.23
CA ARG A 136 0.41 26.97 -5.58
C ARG A 136 1.54 28.00 -5.53
N ALA A 137 1.49 28.94 -4.57
CA ALA A 137 2.52 29.94 -4.39
C ALA A 137 3.85 29.29 -4.01
N GLU A 138 3.86 28.35 -3.05
CA GLU A 138 5.05 27.59 -2.68
C GLU A 138 5.62 26.80 -3.86
N LYS A 139 4.76 26.11 -4.62
CA LYS A 139 5.17 25.35 -5.81
C LYS A 139 5.82 26.26 -6.86
N LYS A 140 5.26 27.45 -7.10
CA LYS A 140 5.83 28.47 -7.98
C LYS A 140 7.17 28.99 -7.46
N ALA A 141 7.27 29.32 -6.18
CA ALA A 141 8.49 29.81 -5.55
C ALA A 141 9.64 28.79 -5.65
N LYS A 142 9.37 27.52 -5.33
CA LYS A 142 10.35 26.41 -5.48
C LYS A 142 10.83 26.26 -6.92
N LYS A 143 9.93 26.39 -7.91
CA LYS A 143 10.30 26.36 -9.34
C LYS A 143 11.17 27.56 -9.73
N GLN A 144 10.87 28.75 -9.23
CA GLN A 144 11.69 29.95 -9.50
C GLN A 144 13.07 29.84 -8.85
N ALA A 145 13.15 29.40 -7.60
CA ALA A 145 14.40 29.14 -6.90
C ALA A 145 15.27 28.14 -7.67
N TYR A 146 14.68 27.03 -8.13
CA TYR A 146 15.39 26.06 -8.97
C TYR A 146 15.91 26.68 -10.28
N LYS A 147 15.12 27.52 -10.97
CA LYS A 147 15.57 28.22 -12.18
C LYS A 147 16.79 29.11 -11.91
N ARG A 148 16.79 29.83 -10.79
CA ARG A 148 17.92 30.67 -10.35
C ARG A 148 19.14 29.82 -10.05
N LEU A 149 18.99 28.75 -9.26
CA LEU A 149 20.08 27.82 -8.96
C LEU A 149 20.66 27.16 -10.21
N LYS A 150 19.81 26.81 -11.18
CA LYS A 150 20.23 26.25 -12.47
C LYS A 150 21.05 27.26 -13.28
N GLN A 151 20.66 28.54 -13.30
CA GLN A 151 21.43 29.60 -13.96
C GLN A 151 22.81 29.77 -13.30
N ILE A 152 22.85 29.81 -11.97
CA ILE A 152 24.10 29.90 -11.21
C ILE A 152 25.01 28.69 -11.49
N ALA A 153 24.46 27.47 -11.46
CA ALA A 153 25.23 26.26 -11.74
C ALA A 153 25.84 26.27 -13.15
N LYS A 154 25.08 26.75 -14.15
CA LYS A 154 25.57 26.91 -15.52
C LYS A 154 26.73 27.91 -15.61
N LEU A 155 26.62 29.05 -14.93
CA LEU A 155 27.69 30.06 -14.87
C LEU A 155 28.95 29.53 -14.16
N GLN A 156 28.78 28.70 -13.14
CA GLN A 156 29.89 28.06 -12.41
C GLN A 156 30.48 26.83 -13.11
N GLY A 157 29.92 26.39 -14.24
CA GLY A 157 30.31 25.15 -14.91
C GLY A 157 29.98 23.87 -14.12
N LYS A 158 29.16 23.96 -13.07
CA LYS A 158 28.75 22.83 -12.23
C LYS A 158 27.48 22.19 -12.77
N LYS A 159 27.27 20.90 -12.44
CA LYS A 159 26.00 20.22 -12.72
C LYS A 159 24.87 20.92 -11.97
N PRO A 160 23.71 21.14 -12.61
CA PRO A 160 22.57 21.76 -11.95
C PRO A 160 22.05 20.86 -10.82
N PRO A 161 21.45 21.44 -9.76
CA PRO A 161 20.82 20.65 -8.71
C PRO A 161 19.69 19.77 -9.26
N PRO A 162 19.25 18.75 -8.52
CA PRO A 162 18.08 17.97 -8.88
C PRO A 162 16.83 18.84 -9.05
N ASN A 163 15.97 18.49 -10.01
CA ASN A 163 14.71 19.18 -10.22
C ASN A 163 13.77 18.93 -9.03
N PRO A 164 13.21 19.97 -8.38
CA PRO A 164 12.31 19.79 -7.24
C PRO A 164 11.01 19.07 -7.58
N TYR A 165 10.57 19.11 -8.84
CA TYR A 165 9.34 18.45 -9.29
C TYR A 165 9.62 17.63 -10.55
N PRO A 166 10.16 16.41 -10.40
CA PRO A 166 10.36 15.52 -11.54
C PRO A 166 8.99 15.04 -12.04
N SER A 167 8.77 15.15 -13.35
CA SER A 167 7.60 14.52 -13.95
C SER A 167 7.89 13.05 -14.13
N ALA A 168 7.04 12.17 -13.59
CA ALA A 168 7.16 10.72 -13.72
C ALA A 168 7.40 10.27 -15.16
N ILE A 169 6.73 10.90 -16.13
CA ILE A 169 6.92 10.63 -17.57
C ILE A 169 8.37 10.88 -18.02
N LYS A 170 9.03 11.93 -17.53
CA LYS A 170 10.42 12.23 -17.92
C LYS A 170 11.42 11.29 -17.25
N GLU A 171 11.11 10.76 -16.07
CA GLU A 171 11.93 9.74 -15.43
C GLU A 171 11.88 8.45 -16.25
N ILE A 172 10.67 7.97 -16.56
CA ILE A 172 10.45 6.81 -17.43
C ILE A 172 11.12 7.03 -18.79
N GLN A 173 10.91 8.17 -19.44
CA GLN A 173 11.55 8.48 -20.72
C GLN A 173 13.08 8.54 -20.62
N ALA A 174 13.64 9.02 -19.50
CA ALA A 174 15.09 9.05 -19.32
C ALA A 174 15.66 7.63 -19.18
N GLU A 175 14.94 6.75 -18.49
CA GLU A 175 15.27 5.32 -18.38
C GLU A 175 15.13 4.59 -19.71
N GLU A 176 14.12 4.91 -20.51
CA GLU A 176 13.87 4.28 -21.82
C GLU A 176 14.76 4.81 -22.95
N ARG A 177 15.22 6.05 -22.85
CA ARG A 177 16.04 6.73 -23.88
C ARG A 177 17.24 5.92 -24.38
N PRO A 178 18.07 5.25 -23.55
CA PRO A 178 19.16 4.40 -24.04
C PRO A 178 18.63 3.28 -24.93
N TYR A 179 17.60 2.56 -24.48
CA TYR A 179 17.01 1.45 -25.24
C TYR A 179 16.34 1.90 -26.54
N VAL A 180 15.66 3.05 -26.53
CA VAL A 180 15.10 3.64 -27.75
C VAL A 180 16.21 3.99 -28.74
N ARG A 181 17.32 4.56 -28.26
CA ARG A 181 18.49 4.86 -29.10
C ARG A 181 19.08 3.58 -29.70
N GLU A 182 19.26 2.55 -28.89
CA GLU A 182 19.79 1.26 -29.36
C GLU A 182 18.93 0.65 -30.47
N ARG A 183 17.59 0.75 -30.43
CA ARG A 183 16.72 0.25 -31.50
C ARG A 183 17.03 0.81 -32.89
N PHE A 184 17.49 2.06 -32.96
CA PHE A 184 17.78 2.73 -34.23
C PHE A 184 19.25 2.67 -34.63
N PHE A 185 20.17 2.57 -33.67
CA PHE A 185 21.61 2.68 -33.92
C PHE A 185 22.40 1.39 -33.68
N ASN A 186 21.82 0.37 -33.04
CA ASN A 186 22.49 -0.91 -32.85
C ASN A 186 22.46 -1.72 -34.17
N PRO A 187 23.62 -2.08 -34.74
CA PRO A 187 23.70 -2.82 -35.99
C PRO A 187 23.01 -4.19 -35.94
N GLU A 188 23.03 -4.87 -34.79
CA GLU A 188 22.40 -6.17 -34.60
C GLU A 188 20.87 -6.07 -34.68
N ILE A 189 20.29 -5.06 -34.03
CA ILE A 189 18.84 -4.81 -34.06
C ILE A 189 18.40 -4.43 -35.48
N LEU A 190 19.17 -3.60 -36.18
CA LEU A 190 18.90 -3.26 -37.58
C LEU A 190 18.97 -4.49 -38.49
N ALA A 191 19.93 -5.40 -38.26
CA ALA A 191 20.02 -6.65 -39.01
C ALA A 191 18.81 -7.55 -38.79
N ILE A 192 18.33 -7.66 -37.54
CA ILE A 192 17.10 -8.40 -37.20
C ILE A 192 15.88 -7.77 -37.89
N VAL A 193 15.73 -6.44 -37.84
CA VAL A 193 14.62 -5.73 -38.49
C VAL A 193 14.64 -5.90 -40.01
N LYS A 194 15.82 -5.92 -40.65
CA LYS A 194 15.96 -6.19 -42.09
C LYS A 194 15.51 -7.61 -42.43
N LYS A 195 15.99 -8.63 -41.70
CA LYS A 195 15.53 -10.02 -41.86
C LYS A 195 14.02 -10.14 -41.69
N MET A 196 13.44 -9.51 -40.67
CA MET A 196 11.98 -9.52 -40.48
C MET A 196 11.20 -8.88 -41.64
N LYS A 197 11.75 -7.83 -42.27
CA LYS A 197 11.13 -7.21 -43.46
C LYS A 197 11.21 -8.12 -44.68
N GLU A 198 12.35 -8.78 -44.88
CA GLU A 198 12.58 -9.77 -45.94
C GLU A 198 11.63 -10.98 -45.78
N ASP A 199 11.55 -11.56 -44.58
CA ASP A 199 10.63 -12.66 -44.27
C ASP A 199 9.16 -12.27 -44.48
N ARG A 200 8.78 -11.04 -44.11
CA ARG A 200 7.42 -10.52 -44.31
C ARG A 200 7.12 -10.32 -45.80
N ALA A 201 8.09 -9.86 -46.58
CA ALA A 201 7.95 -9.70 -48.03
C ALA A 201 7.83 -11.06 -48.74
N ALA A 202 8.64 -12.05 -48.35
CA ALA A 202 8.56 -13.41 -48.87
C ALA A 202 7.19 -14.06 -48.58
N ARG A 203 6.70 -13.96 -47.33
CA ARG A 203 5.35 -14.45 -46.97
C ARG A 203 4.23 -13.76 -47.72
N MET A 204 4.38 -12.48 -48.06
CA MET A 204 3.40 -11.75 -48.88
C MET A 204 3.46 -12.21 -50.34
N GLN A 205 4.64 -12.44 -50.90
CA GLN A 205 4.80 -13.01 -52.25
C GLN A 205 4.21 -14.42 -52.33
N GLU A 206 4.40 -15.27 -51.32
CA GLU A 206 3.76 -16.59 -51.25
C GLU A 206 2.21 -16.49 -51.18
N ARG A 207 1.67 -15.53 -50.42
CA ARG A 207 0.22 -15.28 -50.37
C ARG A 207 -0.37 -14.72 -51.66
N PHE A 208 0.38 -13.91 -52.41
CA PHE A 208 -0.04 -13.38 -53.71
C PHE A 208 0.23 -14.35 -54.88
N GLY A 209 1.10 -15.36 -54.70
CA GLY A 209 1.38 -16.40 -55.69
C GLY A 209 0.45 -17.62 -55.64
N GLY A 210 -0.32 -17.79 -54.57
CA GLY A 210 -1.24 -18.93 -54.35
C GLY A 210 -2.68 -18.70 -54.82
N GLY A 211 -2.90 -17.93 -55.88
CA GLY A 211 -4.21 -17.47 -56.31
C GLY A 211 -4.54 -17.69 -57.78
N VAL A 212 -3.98 -18.72 -58.44
CA VAL A 212 -4.50 -19.23 -59.73
C VAL A 212 -4.27 -20.73 -59.78
N GLY A 213 -5.34 -21.53 -59.60
CA GLY A 213 -5.29 -22.94 -59.93
C GLY A 213 -6.32 -23.83 -59.20
N GLY A 214 -7.52 -23.97 -59.78
CA GLY A 214 -8.20 -25.27 -59.79
C GLY A 214 -9.57 -25.33 -59.13
N GLY A 215 -10.63 -25.13 -59.93
CA GLY A 215 -11.99 -25.57 -59.62
C GLY A 215 -12.70 -26.05 -60.88
N GLY A 216 -12.65 -27.37 -61.12
CA GLY A 216 -13.69 -28.22 -61.72
C GLY A 216 -14.14 -27.98 -63.17
N PHE A 217 -13.67 -28.86 -64.08
CA PHE A 217 -14.54 -29.90 -64.63
C PHE A 217 -14.31 -31.17 -63.81
#